data_AF-A0A954MQN9-F1
#
_entry.id   AF-A0A954MQN9-F1
#
_cell.length_a   1.000
_cell.length_b   1.000
_cell.length_c   1.000
_cell.angle_alpha   90.00
_cell.angle_beta   90.00
_cell.angle_gamma   90.00
#
_symmetry.space_group_name_H-M   'P 1'
#
loop_
_entity.id
_entity.type
_entity.pdbx_description
1 polymer ?
#
loop_
_entity_poly.entity_id
_entity_poly.type
_entity_poly.pdbx_seq_one_letter_code
_entity_poly.pdbx_strand_id
1 'polypeptide(L)'
;MLIPPKLVFPLQFLHQHLGEGIQVVRRVTLFRHPVVRWRADDLEDAIHADLETIRIPDDELADWFHTALQATFKDIGDVQREQRIAQKKRLAEIEAMQERLLNAYLAGTIDEATLAARQTQLRDESATVAATLATCDDLGPEDV
;
A
#
# COMPACT_ATOMS: atom_id res chain seq x y z
N MET A 1 18.47 -33.23 3.25
CA MET A 1 18.53 -31.77 3.21
C MET A 1 17.48 -31.29 2.22
N LEU A 2 16.32 -30.87 2.70
CA LEU A 2 15.25 -30.32 1.86
C LEU A 2 14.64 -29.15 2.62
N ILE A 3 14.84 -27.94 2.11
CA ILE A 3 14.21 -26.70 2.60
C ILE A 3 12.86 -26.57 1.88
N PRO A 4 11.71 -26.48 2.57
CA PRO A 4 10.46 -26.10 1.93
C PRO A 4 10.13 -24.61 2.15
N PRO A 5 9.25 -24.04 1.30
CA PRO A 5 9.21 -22.61 1.00
C PRO A 5 8.26 -21.80 1.88
N LYS A 6 8.58 -20.50 1.95
CA LYS A 6 7.91 -19.38 2.64
C LYS A 6 6.39 -19.38 2.55
N LEU A 7 5.71 -19.16 3.68
CA LEU A 7 4.30 -18.75 3.72
C LEU A 7 4.00 -17.86 4.96
N VAL A 8 3.43 -16.69 4.70
CA VAL A 8 2.95 -15.69 5.67
C VAL A 8 1.48 -15.99 6.02
N PHE A 9 1.06 -15.90 7.29
CA PHE A 9 -0.26 -16.37 7.76
C PHE A 9 -1.02 -15.40 8.69
N PRO A 10 -2.37 -15.34 8.61
CA PRO A 10 -3.22 -14.51 9.48
C PRO A 10 -3.63 -15.22 10.78
N LEU A 11 -3.67 -14.50 11.91
CA LEU A 11 -4.00 -15.00 13.26
C LEU A 11 -5.48 -14.81 13.62
N GLN A 12 -6.17 -15.89 14.00
CA GLN A 12 -7.46 -15.81 14.71
C GLN A 12 -7.40 -16.58 16.05
N PHE A 13 -7.87 -15.92 17.11
CA PHE A 13 -7.79 -16.38 18.51
C PHE A 13 -9.09 -17.07 18.96
N LEU A 14 -8.98 -18.20 19.66
CA LEU A 14 -10.11 -18.83 20.35
C LEU A 14 -9.69 -19.18 21.78
N HIS A 15 -10.40 -18.68 22.79
CA HIS A 15 -10.19 -19.02 24.20
C HIS A 15 -11.01 -20.25 24.58
N GLN A 16 -10.37 -21.27 25.17
CA GLN A 16 -11.09 -22.40 25.80
C GLN A 16 -10.42 -22.81 27.11
N HIS A 17 -11.24 -22.95 28.17
CA HIS A 17 -10.82 -23.33 29.51
C HIS A 17 -10.88 -24.85 29.70
N LEU A 18 -9.76 -25.46 30.10
CA LEU A 18 -9.73 -26.75 30.79
C LEU A 18 -8.67 -26.69 31.91
N GLY A 19 -8.91 -27.48 32.97
CA GLY A 19 -8.29 -27.35 34.30
C GLY A 19 -6.77 -27.15 34.34
N GLU A 20 -6.38 -26.26 35.26
CA GLU A 20 -5.04 -25.78 35.59
C GLU A 20 -4.27 -25.08 34.46
N GLY A 21 -4.48 -23.77 34.37
CA GLY A 21 -3.70 -22.85 33.55
C GLY A 21 -4.40 -22.46 32.25
N ILE A 22 -4.64 -21.16 32.07
CA ILE A 22 -5.16 -20.61 30.81
C ILE A 22 -4.07 -20.79 29.74
N GLN A 23 -4.15 -21.84 28.94
CA GLN A 23 -3.30 -21.98 27.76
C GLN A 23 -3.97 -21.33 26.55
N VAL A 24 -3.35 -20.30 26.00
CA VAL A 24 -3.77 -19.64 24.75
C VAL A 24 -3.34 -20.52 23.58
N VAL A 25 -4.25 -21.32 23.03
CA VAL A 25 -3.96 -22.22 21.90
C VAL A 25 -4.18 -21.46 20.59
N ARG A 26 -3.11 -21.21 19.84
CA ARG A 26 -3.19 -20.60 18.49
C ARG A 26 -3.48 -21.67 17.44
N ARG A 27 -4.55 -21.47 16.65
CA ARG A 27 -4.96 -22.36 15.55
C ARG A 27 -4.42 -21.82 14.22
N VAL A 28 -3.49 -22.55 13.60
CA VAL A 28 -3.06 -22.28 12.21
C VAL A 28 -3.80 -23.25 11.29
N THR A 29 -4.68 -22.74 10.42
CA THR A 29 -5.38 -23.54 9.40
C THR A 29 -4.90 -23.13 8.02
N LEU A 30 -4.20 -24.02 7.32
CA LEU A 30 -3.98 -23.95 5.87
C LEU A 30 -4.45 -25.23 5.20
N PHE A 31 -4.98 -25.04 3.99
CA PHE A 31 -5.64 -26.07 3.20
C PHE A 31 -4.70 -27.28 3.00
N ARG A 32 -5.10 -28.41 3.59
CA ARG A 32 -4.41 -29.71 3.52
C ARG A 32 -3.06 -29.81 4.26
N HIS A 33 -2.92 -29.12 5.39
CA HIS A 33 -1.89 -29.45 6.38
C HIS A 33 -2.51 -30.16 7.59
N PRO A 34 -1.86 -31.20 8.15
CA PRO A 34 -2.35 -31.85 9.36
C PRO A 34 -2.41 -30.81 10.49
N VAL A 35 -3.50 -30.79 11.24
CA VAL A 35 -3.67 -29.89 12.38
C VAL A 35 -2.75 -30.37 13.49
N VAL A 36 -1.59 -29.73 13.64
CA VAL A 36 -0.63 -30.03 14.71
C VAL A 36 -0.86 -29.02 15.83
N ARG A 37 -1.02 -29.53 17.06
CA ARG A 37 -1.13 -28.69 18.26
C ARG A 37 0.26 -28.41 18.79
N TRP A 38 0.62 -27.14 18.87
CA TRP A 38 1.88 -26.67 19.42
C TRP A 38 1.61 -25.91 20.71
N ARG A 39 2.54 -25.99 21.66
CA ARG A 39 2.56 -25.03 22.77
C ARG A 39 3.05 -23.69 22.24
N ALA A 40 2.62 -22.60 22.87
CA ALA A 40 2.98 -21.26 22.43
C ALA A 40 4.50 -21.07 22.44
N ASP A 41 5.15 -21.48 23.53
CA ASP A 41 6.60 -21.39 23.71
C ASP A 41 7.36 -22.19 22.64
N ASP A 42 6.95 -23.45 22.41
CA ASP A 42 7.56 -24.32 21.38
C ASP A 42 7.40 -23.75 19.95
N LEU A 43 6.32 -23.00 19.70
CA LEU A 43 6.07 -22.34 18.41
C LEU A 43 6.95 -21.10 18.25
N GLU A 44 7.09 -20.30 19.30
CA GLU A 44 7.94 -19.12 19.30
C GLU A 44 9.41 -19.50 19.10
N ASP A 45 9.87 -20.54 19.79
CA ASP A 45 11.23 -21.06 19.63
C ASP A 45 11.52 -21.56 18.22
N ALA A 46 10.58 -22.28 17.59
CA ALA A 46 10.77 -22.76 16.23
C ALA A 46 10.75 -21.63 15.19
N ILE A 47 9.90 -20.61 15.39
CA ILE A 47 9.89 -19.42 14.54
C ILE A 47 11.23 -18.68 14.68
N HIS A 48 11.72 -18.50 15.91
CA HIS A 48 12.99 -17.84 16.15
C HIS A 48 14.14 -18.62 15.50
N ALA A 49 14.17 -19.94 15.69
CA ALA A 49 15.16 -20.82 15.07
C ALA A 49 15.14 -20.75 13.53
N ASP A 50 13.95 -20.71 12.91
CA ASP A 50 13.81 -20.57 11.46
C ASP A 50 14.28 -19.18 10.98
N LEU A 51 13.90 -18.11 11.68
CA LEU A 51 14.34 -16.74 11.35
C LEU A 51 15.85 -16.57 11.48
N GLU A 52 16.48 -17.24 12.44
CA GLU A 52 17.93 -17.27 12.60
C GLU A 52 18.64 -17.83 11.35
N THR A 53 18.00 -18.77 10.62
CA THR A 53 18.58 -19.33 9.39
C THR A 53 18.62 -18.35 8.23
N ILE A 54 17.79 -17.30 8.28
CA ILE A 54 17.67 -16.27 7.23
C ILE A 54 18.50 -15.02 7.61
N ARG A 55 19.02 -14.96 8.84
CA ARG A 55 19.83 -13.84 9.34
C ARG A 55 21.07 -13.64 8.47
N ILE A 56 21.33 -12.40 8.08
CA ILE A 56 22.58 -12.01 7.42
C ILE A 56 23.69 -12.07 8.48
N PRO A 57 24.73 -12.91 8.30
CA PRO A 57 25.71 -13.18 9.36
C PRO A 57 26.78 -12.09 9.52
N ASP A 58 26.93 -11.22 8.52
CA ASP A 58 27.88 -10.11 8.53
C ASP A 58 27.13 -8.82 8.88
N ASP A 59 27.45 -8.24 10.03
CA ASP A 59 26.81 -7.03 10.54
C ASP A 59 27.05 -5.82 9.61
N GLU A 60 28.22 -5.73 8.97
CA GLU A 60 28.52 -4.65 8.01
C GLU A 60 27.65 -4.79 6.75
N LEU A 61 27.47 -6.02 6.26
CA LEU A 61 26.59 -6.31 5.13
C LEU A 61 25.10 -6.08 5.49
N ALA A 62 24.69 -6.42 6.71
CA ALA A 62 23.34 -6.21 7.19
C ALA A 62 23.00 -4.71 7.27
N ASP A 63 23.91 -3.90 7.83
CA ASP A 63 23.76 -2.45 7.92
C ASP A 63 23.74 -1.79 6.54
N TRP A 64 24.61 -2.23 5.63
CA TRP A 64 24.59 -1.78 4.24
C TRP A 64 23.27 -2.12 3.56
N PHE A 65 22.80 -3.37 3.71
CA PHE A 65 21.55 -3.82 3.10
C PHE A 65 20.36 -3.02 3.61
N HIS A 66 20.28 -2.80 4.93
CA HIS A 66 19.24 -1.98 5.54
C HIS A 66 19.27 -0.54 5.03
N THR A 67 20.46 0.06 4.95
CA THR A 67 20.63 1.43 4.43
C THR A 67 20.23 1.54 2.97
N ALA A 68 20.62 0.57 2.13
CA ALA A 68 20.27 0.52 0.72
C ALA A 68 18.75 0.35 0.53
N LEU A 69 18.12 -0.48 1.35
CA LEU A 69 16.68 -0.71 1.34
C LEU A 69 15.92 0.57 1.72
N GLN A 70 16.31 1.22 2.81
CA GLN A 70 15.75 2.51 3.23
C GLN A 70 15.90 3.59 2.16
N ALA A 71 17.06 3.69 1.52
CA ALA A 71 17.31 4.67 0.47
C ALA A 71 16.39 4.43 -0.75
N THR A 72 16.22 3.17 -1.15
CA THR A 72 15.37 2.79 -2.29
C THR A 72 13.91 3.13 -2.02
N PHE A 73 13.41 2.81 -0.82
CA PHE A 73 12.03 3.10 -0.45
C PHE A 73 11.75 4.58 -0.25
N LYS A 74 12.72 5.33 0.28
CA LYS A 74 12.64 6.79 0.39
C LYS A 74 12.48 7.45 -0.98
N ASP A 75 13.26 7.02 -1.98
CA ASP A 75 13.18 7.54 -3.34
C ASP A 75 11.79 7.30 -3.96
N ILE A 76 11.23 6.10 -3.78
CA ILE A 76 9.87 5.77 -4.24
C ILE A 76 8.82 6.68 -3.58
N GLY A 77 8.91 6.88 -2.26
CA GLY A 77 7.98 7.74 -1.52
C GLY A 77 8.05 9.21 -1.95
N ASP A 78 9.26 9.70 -2.24
CA ASP A 78 9.47 11.07 -2.73
C ASP A 78 8.93 11.23 -4.17
N VAL A 79 9.20 10.28 -5.07
CA VAL A 79 8.63 10.27 -6.44
C VAL A 79 7.10 10.24 -6.41
N GLN A 80 6.49 9.42 -5.56
CA GLN A 80 5.02 9.38 -5.41
C GLN A 80 4.48 10.71 -4.87
N ARG A 81 5.17 11.35 -3.92
CA ARG A 81 4.78 12.67 -3.40
C ARG A 81 4.81 13.72 -4.51
N GLU A 82 5.87 13.75 -5.31
CA GLU A 82 6.01 14.68 -6.44
C GLU A 82 4.91 14.47 -7.48
N GLN A 83 4.62 13.21 -7.83
CA GLN A 83 3.51 12.87 -8.73
C GLN A 83 2.17 13.36 -8.18
N ARG A 84 1.88 13.16 -6.89
CA ARG A 84 0.66 13.69 -6.26
C ARG A 84 0.57 15.22 -6.35
N ILE A 85 1.67 15.92 -6.08
CA ILE A 85 1.71 17.39 -6.19
C ILE A 85 1.44 17.83 -7.63
N ALA A 86 2.07 17.18 -8.61
CA ALA A 86 1.87 17.48 -10.02
C ALA A 86 0.43 17.26 -10.47
N GLN A 87 -0.20 16.15 -10.07
CA GLN A 87 -1.59 15.86 -10.42
C GLN A 87 -2.58 16.82 -9.75
N LYS A 88 -2.36 17.19 -8.48
CA LYS A 88 -3.17 18.22 -7.81
C LYS A 88 -3.06 19.57 -8.52
N LYS A 89 -1.85 19.96 -8.94
CA LYS A 89 -1.63 21.17 -9.72
C LYS A 89 -2.39 21.10 -11.05
N ARG A 90 -2.37 19.96 -11.73
CA ARG A 90 -3.10 19.78 -13.00
C ARG A 90 -4.61 19.94 -12.82
N LEU A 91 -5.19 19.42 -11.73
CA LEU A 91 -6.61 19.63 -11.42
C LEU A 91 -6.95 21.12 -11.23
N ALA A 92 -6.13 21.85 -10.48
CA ALA A 92 -6.33 23.29 -10.29
C ALA A 92 -6.21 24.09 -11.60
N GLU A 93 -5.31 23.69 -12.50
CA GLU A 93 -5.21 24.29 -13.83
C GLU A 93 -6.47 24.06 -14.66
N ILE A 94 -7.02 22.83 -14.65
CA ILE A 94 -8.26 22.49 -15.36
C ILE A 94 -9.44 23.29 -14.79
N GLU A 95 -9.55 23.43 -13.47
CA GLU A 95 -10.57 24.26 -12.83
C GLU A 95 -10.48 25.72 -13.29
N ALA A 96 -9.27 26.29 -13.29
CA ALA A 96 -9.05 27.64 -13.79
C ALA A 96 -9.39 27.79 -15.29
N MET A 97 -9.16 26.75 -16.11
CA MET A 97 -9.58 26.74 -17.52
C MET A 97 -11.11 26.72 -17.65
N GLN A 98 -11.81 25.94 -16.83
CA GLN A 98 -13.27 25.90 -16.81
C GLN A 98 -13.86 27.25 -16.42
N GLU A 99 -13.30 27.92 -15.41
CA GLU A 99 -13.73 29.25 -15.00
C GLU A 99 -13.53 30.29 -16.12
N ARG A 100 -12.38 30.29 -16.79
CA ARG A 100 -12.12 31.17 -17.92
C ARG A 100 -13.08 30.93 -19.09
N LEU A 101 -13.39 29.66 -19.36
CA LEU A 101 -14.32 29.27 -20.41
C LEU A 101 -15.74 29.77 -20.10
N LEU A 102 -16.20 29.62 -18.85
CA LEU A 102 -17.48 30.17 -18.40
C LEU A 102 -17.52 31.69 -18.55
N ASN A 103 -16.47 32.39 -18.12
CA ASN A 103 -16.37 33.83 -18.23
C ASN A 103 -16.39 34.30 -19.71
N ALA A 104 -15.74 33.56 -20.61
CA ALA A 104 -15.76 33.85 -22.04
C ALA A 104 -17.18 33.72 -22.64
N TYR A 105 -17.95 32.73 -22.19
CA TYR A 105 -19.34 32.56 -22.58
C TYR A 105 -20.23 33.68 -22.06
N LEU A 106 -20.11 34.04 -20.76
CA LEU A 106 -20.86 35.13 -20.16
C LEU A 106 -20.54 36.49 -20.79
N ALA A 107 -19.31 36.68 -21.27
CA ALA A 107 -18.89 37.85 -22.05
C ALA A 107 -19.40 37.84 -23.50
N GLY A 108 -20.05 36.77 -23.95
CA GLY A 108 -20.55 36.61 -25.32
C GLY A 108 -19.46 36.38 -26.37
N THR A 109 -18.24 36.04 -25.95
CA THR A 109 -17.11 35.83 -26.88
C THR A 109 -17.09 34.43 -27.51
N ILE A 110 -17.80 33.47 -26.91
CA ILE A 110 -17.99 32.12 -27.43
C ILE A 110 -19.47 31.74 -27.40
N ASP A 111 -19.88 30.84 -28.28
CA ASP A 111 -21.24 30.30 -28.29
C ASP A 111 -21.42 29.11 -27.34
N GLU A 112 -22.68 28.76 -27.08
CA GLU A 112 -23.08 27.65 -26.21
C GLU A 112 -22.52 26.30 -26.70
N ALA A 113 -22.49 26.08 -28.02
CA ALA A 113 -22.01 24.83 -28.59
C ALA A 113 -20.51 24.62 -28.31
N THR A 114 -19.73 25.70 -28.41
CA THR A 114 -18.30 25.74 -28.12
C THR A 114 -18.03 25.54 -26.62
N LEU A 115 -18.82 26.20 -25.77
CA LEU A 115 -18.78 26.00 -24.32
C LEU A 115 -19.01 24.52 -23.96
N ALA A 116 -20.11 23.94 -24.43
CA ALA A 116 -20.50 22.57 -24.11
C ALA A 116 -19.45 21.54 -24.57
N ALA A 117 -18.91 21.70 -25.78
CA ALA A 117 -17.87 20.81 -26.31
C ALA A 117 -16.59 20.88 -25.47
N ARG A 118 -16.11 22.09 -25.16
CA ARG A 118 -14.88 22.30 -24.37
C ARG A 118 -15.05 21.88 -22.91
N GLN A 119 -16.23 22.10 -22.34
CA GLN A 119 -16.51 21.70 -20.97
C GLN A 119 -16.59 20.18 -20.82
N THR A 120 -17.11 19.47 -21.82
CA THR A 120 -17.06 17.99 -21.85
C THR A 120 -15.62 17.50 -21.85
N GLN A 121 -14.78 18.05 -22.75
CA GLN A 121 -13.35 17.70 -22.82
C GLN A 121 -12.62 17.92 -21.50
N LEU A 122 -12.80 19.08 -20.85
CA LEU A 122 -12.15 19.39 -19.58
C LEU A 122 -12.67 18.53 -18.42
N ARG A 123 -13.93 18.11 -18.45
CA ARG A 123 -14.48 17.17 -17.46
C ARG A 123 -13.86 15.79 -17.61
N ASP A 124 -13.75 15.28 -18.83
CA ASP A 124 -13.13 13.98 -19.10
C ASP A 124 -11.65 13.97 -18.68
N GLU A 125 -10.94 15.07 -18.95
CA GLU A 125 -9.56 15.25 -18.51
C GLU A 125 -9.47 15.30 -16.97
N SER A 126 -10.35 16.05 -16.30
CA SER A 126 -10.37 16.09 -14.83
C SER A 126 -10.68 14.72 -14.22
N ALA A 127 -11.57 13.94 -14.81
CA ALA A 127 -11.91 12.61 -14.35
C ALA A 127 -10.72 11.64 -14.49
N THR A 128 -9.98 11.76 -15.60
CA THR A 128 -8.76 10.98 -15.83
C THR A 128 -7.69 11.31 -14.78
N VAL A 129 -7.44 12.60 -14.55
CA VAL A 129 -6.45 13.04 -13.55
C VAL A 129 -6.89 12.63 -12.14
N ALA A 130 -8.18 12.77 -11.80
CA ALA A 130 -8.70 12.33 -10.51
C ALA A 130 -8.56 10.81 -10.30
N ALA A 131 -8.81 9.99 -11.32
CA ALA A 131 -8.62 8.55 -11.24
C ALA A 131 -7.14 8.16 -11.04
N THR A 132 -6.21 8.84 -11.72
CA THR A 132 -4.78 8.63 -11.48
C THR A 132 -4.37 9.02 -10.08
N LEU A 133 -4.92 10.10 -9.54
CA LEU A 133 -4.64 10.55 -8.18
C LEU A 133 -5.18 9.57 -7.14
N ALA A 134 -6.40 9.04 -7.33
CA ALA A 134 -6.97 8.02 -6.44
C ALA A 134 -6.12 6.74 -6.41
N THR A 135 -5.56 6.34 -7.56
CA THR A 135 -4.65 5.18 -7.63
C THR A 135 -3.34 5.43 -6.88
N CYS A 136 -2.86 6.68 -6.85
CA CYS A 136 -1.65 7.07 -6.10
C CYS A 136 -1.88 7.32 -4.60
N ASP A 137 -3.14 7.34 -4.14
CA ASP A 137 -3.52 7.58 -2.74
C ASP A 137 -3.66 6.27 -1.93
N ASP A 138 -3.84 5.13 -2.62
CA ASP A 138 -4.03 3.79 -2.01
C ASP A 138 -2.75 3.17 -1.41
N LEU A 139 -1.58 3.81 -1.58
CA LEU A 139 -0.32 3.40 -0.95
C LEU A 139 -0.04 4.33 0.22
N GLY A 140 -0.43 3.88 1.42
CA GLY A 140 -0.24 4.63 2.65
C GLY A 140 1.23 4.67 3.08
N PRO A 141 1.65 5.67 3.88
CA PRO A 141 2.98 5.69 4.50
C PRO A 141 3.28 4.48 5.41
N GLU A 142 2.24 3.72 5.79
CA GLU A 142 2.33 2.45 6.51
C GLU A 142 2.74 1.25 5.64
N ASP A 143 2.69 1.38 4.31
CA ASP A 143 2.99 0.29 3.36
C ASP A 143 4.47 0.27 2.89
N VAL A 144 5.33 1.11 3.50
CA VAL A 144 6.75 1.29 3.16
C VAL A 144 7.66 1.01 4.36
#